data_AF-A0A2V6QIR4-F1
#
_entry.id   AF-A0A2V6QIR4-F1
#
_cell.length_a   1.000
_cell.length_b   1.000
_cell.length_c   1.000
_cell.angle_alpha   90.00
_cell.angle_beta   90.00
_cell.angle_gamma   90.00
#
_symmetry.space_group_name_H-M   'P 1'
#
loop_
_entity.id
_entity.type
_entity.pdbx_description
1 polymer ?
#
loop_
_entity_poly.entity_id
_entity_poly.type
_entity_poly.pdbx_seq_one_letter_code
_entity_poly.pdbx_strand_id
1 'polypeptide(L)'
;YATQNRQAAVKRLAGDVDVLLVIGAANSSNANRLVEVAKMAGTHAHLINDVSDIRSEWLAGASRIGITAGASTPEMLVTQVVDALRGRGVSVREVHVVEEDVRFAIPQELERMAQERGMALPERTAMRQSI
;
A
#
# COMPACT_ATOMS: atom_id res chain seq x y z
N TYR A 1 14.31 -4.00 -4.51
CA TYR A 1 14.08 -4.22 -3.07
C TYR A 1 12.66 -3.86 -2.64
N ALA A 2 12.19 -2.61 -2.80
CA ALA A 2 10.85 -2.16 -2.39
C ALA A 2 9.64 -3.02 -2.86
N THR A 3 9.71 -3.57 -4.08
CA THR A 3 8.63 -4.39 -4.66
C THR A 3 8.60 -5.81 -4.08
N GLN A 4 9.76 -6.39 -3.73
CA GLN A 4 9.84 -7.75 -3.18
C GLN A 4 9.31 -7.81 -1.75
N ASN A 5 9.62 -6.80 -0.93
CA ASN A 5 9.14 -6.71 0.45
C ASN A 5 7.62 -6.57 0.51
N ARG A 6 7.03 -5.70 -0.32
CA ARG A 6 5.57 -5.55 -0.41
C ARG A 6 4.87 -6.82 -0.88
N GLN A 7 5.43 -7.52 -1.86
CA GLN A 7 4.89 -8.82 -2.30
C GLN A 7 5.01 -9.89 -1.20
N ALA A 8 6.12 -9.94 -0.46
CA ALA A 8 6.28 -10.86 0.65
C ALA A 8 5.31 -10.56 1.79
N ALA A 9 5.09 -9.28 2.10
CA ALA A 9 4.12 -8.83 3.08
C ALA A 9 2.69 -9.22 2.70
N VAL A 10 2.31 -8.96 1.46
CA VAL A 10 1.00 -9.36 0.92
C VAL A 10 0.83 -10.88 0.94
N LYS A 11 1.87 -11.65 0.62
CA LYS A 11 1.79 -13.12 0.67
C LYS A 11 1.56 -13.66 2.08
N ARG A 12 2.17 -13.04 3.11
CA ARG A 12 1.91 -13.38 4.51
C ARG A 12 0.47 -13.01 4.90
N LEU A 13 0.07 -11.76 4.61
CA LEU A 13 -1.26 -11.27 4.94
C LEU A 13 -2.37 -12.09 4.26
N ALA A 14 -2.16 -12.47 3.00
CA ALA A 14 -3.10 -13.28 2.23
C ALA A 14 -3.41 -14.62 2.92
N GLY A 15 -2.43 -15.26 3.55
CA GLY A 15 -2.65 -16.52 4.29
C GLY A 15 -3.49 -16.38 5.56
N ASP A 16 -3.66 -15.17 6.08
CA ASP A 16 -4.33 -14.90 7.36
C ASP A 16 -5.72 -14.29 7.21
N VAL A 17 -6.13 -13.93 5.98
CA VAL A 17 -7.38 -13.22 5.67
C VAL A 17 -8.20 -13.94 4.61
N ASP A 18 -9.53 -13.76 4.66
CA ASP A 18 -10.45 -14.34 3.68
C ASP A 18 -10.50 -13.50 2.40
N VAL A 19 -10.39 -12.18 2.58
CA VAL A 19 -10.49 -11.17 1.51
C VAL A 19 -9.39 -10.14 1.70
N LEU A 20 -8.71 -9.76 0.61
CA LEU A 20 -7.71 -8.70 0.58
C LEU A 20 -8.16 -7.54 -0.31
N LEU A 21 -8.24 -6.35 0.26
CA LEU A 21 -8.48 -5.11 -0.47
C LEU A 21 -7.13 -4.41 -0.71
N VAL A 22 -6.79 -4.18 -1.97
CA VAL A 22 -5.59 -3.46 -2.39
C VAL A 22 -6.00 -2.08 -2.88
N ILE A 23 -5.52 -1.02 -2.22
CA ILE A 23 -5.86 0.35 -2.56
C ILE A 23 -4.82 0.90 -3.55
N GLY A 24 -5.28 1.29 -4.74
CA GLY A 24 -4.43 1.92 -5.75
C GLY A 24 -5.10 2.04 -7.12
N ALA A 25 -4.52 2.91 -7.95
CA ALA A 25 -5.02 3.17 -9.29
C ALA A 25 -4.96 1.93 -10.20
N ALA A 26 -5.96 1.78 -11.07
CA ALA A 26 -6.03 0.68 -12.05
C ALA A 26 -4.80 0.59 -12.98
N ASN A 27 -4.17 1.73 -13.29
CA ASN A 27 -2.95 1.79 -14.11
C ASN A 27 -1.65 1.59 -13.30
N SER A 28 -1.73 1.37 -11.99
CA SER A 28 -0.55 1.13 -11.14
C SER A 28 -0.10 -0.31 -11.26
N SER A 29 1.01 -0.55 -11.95
CA SER A 29 1.60 -1.89 -12.07
C SER A 29 1.91 -2.50 -10.70
N ASN A 30 2.38 -1.70 -9.73
CA ASN A 30 2.66 -2.19 -8.38
C ASN A 30 1.38 -2.65 -7.66
N ALA A 31 0.30 -1.86 -7.69
CA ALA A 31 -0.95 -2.24 -7.03
C ALA A 31 -1.56 -3.51 -7.64
N ASN A 32 -1.59 -3.60 -8.97
CA ASN A 32 -2.02 -4.81 -9.67
C ASN A 32 -1.18 -6.03 -9.30
N ARG A 33 0.15 -5.86 -9.18
CA ARG A 33 1.03 -6.95 -8.79
C ARG A 33 0.75 -7.47 -7.38
N LEU A 34 0.35 -6.61 -6.43
CA LEU A 34 -0.05 -7.05 -5.09
C LEU A 34 -1.33 -7.89 -5.15
N VAL A 35 -2.32 -7.49 -5.97
CA VAL A 35 -3.54 -8.27 -6.18
C VAL A 35 -3.22 -9.64 -6.78
N GLU A 36 -2.36 -9.69 -7.80
CA GLU A 36 -1.90 -10.95 -8.40
C GLU A 36 -1.26 -11.88 -7.36
N VAL A 37 -0.34 -11.34 -6.53
CA VAL A 37 0.35 -12.13 -5.51
C VAL A 37 -0.63 -12.71 -4.48
N ALA A 38 -1.62 -11.93 -4.06
CA ALA A 38 -2.65 -12.39 -3.14
C ALA A 38 -3.53 -13.49 -3.76
N LYS A 39 -3.95 -13.31 -5.02
CA LYS A 39 -4.71 -14.34 -5.76
C LYS A 39 -3.90 -15.62 -5.96
N MET A 40 -2.62 -15.51 -6.28
CA MET A 40 -1.71 -16.65 -6.40
C MET A 40 -1.50 -17.38 -5.06
N ALA A 41 -1.67 -16.68 -3.93
CA ALA A 41 -1.64 -17.27 -2.59
C ALA A 41 -2.97 -17.94 -2.19
N GLY A 42 -4.03 -17.83 -3.01
CA GLY A 42 -5.33 -18.48 -2.78
C GLY A 42 -6.40 -17.58 -2.16
N THR A 43 -6.12 -16.30 -1.94
CA THR A 43 -7.03 -15.35 -1.28
C THR A 43 -7.83 -14.55 -2.29
N HIS A 44 -9.11 -14.28 -1.98
CA HIS A 44 -9.91 -13.36 -2.77
C HIS A 44 -9.34 -11.95 -2.65
N ALA A 45 -8.85 -11.37 -3.75
CA ALA A 45 -8.24 -10.05 -3.73
C ALA A 45 -8.85 -9.10 -4.77
N HIS A 46 -9.10 -7.86 -4.35
CA HIS A 46 -9.75 -6.82 -5.14
C HIS A 46 -8.92 -5.54 -5.15
N LEU A 47 -8.79 -4.94 -6.34
CA LEU A 47 -8.24 -3.60 -6.48
C LEU A 47 -9.36 -2.58 -6.29
N ILE A 48 -9.13 -1.59 -5.45
CA ILE A 48 -10.06 -0.48 -5.20
C ILE A 48 -9.31 0.85 -5.32
N ASN A 49 -9.94 1.87 -5.89
CA ASN A 49 -9.41 3.24 -5.85
C ASN A 49 -9.76 3.91 -4.51
N ASP A 50 -10.98 3.71 -4.05
CA ASP A 50 -11.50 4.29 -2.81
C ASP A 50 -12.61 3.42 -2.20
N VAL A 51 -13.24 3.93 -1.13
CA VAL A 51 -14.30 3.24 -0.39
C VAL A 51 -15.52 2.88 -1.24
N SER A 52 -15.83 3.65 -2.28
CA SER A 52 -17.03 3.45 -3.10
C SER A 52 -16.93 2.22 -4.00
N ASP A 53 -15.71 1.76 -4.30
CA ASP A 53 -15.48 0.54 -5.06
C ASP A 53 -15.75 -0.73 -4.24
N ILE A 54 -15.84 -0.62 -2.90
CA ILE A 54 -16.04 -1.77 -2.02
C ILE A 54 -17.46 -2.31 -2.19
N ARG A 55 -17.54 -3.55 -2.66
CA ARG A 55 -18.82 -4.23 -2.83
C ARG A 55 -19.12 -5.15 -1.66
N SER A 56 -20.35 -5.10 -1.17
CA SER A 56 -20.78 -5.88 0.01
C SER A 56 -20.67 -7.38 -0.22
N GLU A 57 -20.86 -7.85 -1.46
CA GLU A 57 -20.71 -9.26 -1.83
C GLU A 57 -19.28 -9.78 -1.68
N TRP A 58 -18.27 -8.91 -1.76
CA TRP A 58 -16.87 -9.32 -1.53
C TRP A 58 -16.61 -9.61 -0.06
N LEU A 59 -17.35 -8.95 0.84
CA LEU A 59 -17.18 -9.06 2.28
C LEU A 59 -18.14 -10.09 2.91
N ALA A 60 -19.12 -10.57 2.14
CA ALA A 60 -20.13 -11.49 2.63
C ALA A 60 -19.49 -12.81 3.08
N GLY A 61 -19.65 -13.14 4.37
CA GLY A 61 -19.09 -14.35 4.97
C GLY A 61 -17.60 -14.27 5.32
N ALA A 62 -16.92 -13.16 5.01
CA ALA A 62 -15.54 -12.95 5.42
C ALA A 62 -15.46 -12.62 6.92
N SER A 63 -14.65 -13.38 7.65
CA SER A 63 -14.36 -13.12 9.06
C SER A 63 -13.16 -12.18 9.22
N ARG A 64 -12.25 -12.18 8.24
CA ARG A 64 -11.02 -11.38 8.25
C ARG A 64 -10.81 -10.70 6.90
N ILE A 65 -10.74 -9.37 6.93
CA ILE A 65 -10.48 -8.53 5.76
C ILE A 65 -9.10 -7.92 5.94
N GLY A 66 -8.19 -8.21 5.01
CA GLY A 66 -6.90 -7.54 4.91
C GLY A 66 -7.00 -6.29 4.05
N ILE A 67 -6.27 -5.24 4.43
CA ILE A 67 -6.18 -3.99 3.67
C ILE A 67 -4.70 -3.73 3.43
N THR A 68 -4.34 -3.40 2.20
CA THR A 68 -2.99 -2.98 1.83
C THR A 68 -3.07 -1.92 0.75
N ALA A 69 -1.97 -1.21 0.48
CA ALA A 69 -1.94 -0.13 -0.48
C ALA A 69 -0.69 -0.17 -1.35
N GLY A 70 -0.83 0.31 -2.60
CA GLY A 70 0.31 0.55 -3.47
C GLY A 70 1.24 1.63 -2.92
N ALA A 71 2.52 1.61 -3.29
CA ALA A 71 3.52 2.58 -2.81
C ALA A 71 3.19 4.05 -3.14
N SER A 72 2.40 4.28 -4.19
CA SER A 72 1.96 5.61 -4.64
C SER A 72 0.61 6.04 -4.07
N THR A 73 0.00 5.22 -3.21
CA THR A 73 -1.34 5.47 -2.69
C THR A 73 -1.25 6.37 -1.44
N PRO A 74 -1.98 7.50 -1.39
CA PRO A 74 -2.04 8.35 -0.21
C PRO A 74 -2.57 7.62 1.03
N GLU A 75 -1.93 7.82 2.18
CA GLU A 75 -2.32 7.20 3.46
C GLU A 75 -3.76 7.53 3.86
N MET A 76 -4.23 8.75 3.56
CA MET A 76 -5.61 9.16 3.81
C MET A 76 -6.64 8.19 3.19
N LEU A 77 -6.37 7.63 2.00
CA LEU A 77 -7.29 6.67 1.38
C LEU A 77 -7.37 5.36 2.17
N VAL A 78 -6.24 4.92 2.73
CA VAL A 78 -6.20 3.77 3.64
C VAL A 78 -7.04 4.04 4.86
N THR A 79 -6.86 5.19 5.50
CA THR A 79 -7.64 5.60 6.67
C THR A 79 -9.13 5.64 6.37
N GLN A 80 -9.55 6.22 5.24
CA GLN A 80 -10.95 6.29 4.82
C GLN A 80 -11.58 4.90 4.65
N VAL A 81 -10.86 3.97 4.01
CA VAL A 81 -11.32 2.58 3.85
C VAL A 81 -11.44 1.88 5.20
N VAL A 82 -10.46 2.06 6.09
CA VAL A 82 -10.47 1.50 7.44
C VAL A 82 -11.66 2.02 8.25
N ASP A 83 -11.91 3.33 8.23
CA ASP A 83 -12.98 3.94 9.00
C ASP A 83 -14.37 3.57 8.46
N ALA A 84 -14.52 3.44 7.14
CA ALA A 84 -15.75 2.95 6.53
C ALA A 84 -16.06 1.51 6.93
N LEU A 85 -15.04 0.66 7.10
CA LEU A 85 -15.21 -0.69 7.62
C LEU A 85 -15.53 -0.65 9.12
N ARG A 86 -14.85 0.17 9.94
CA ARG A 86 -15.19 0.34 11.37
C ARG A 86 -16.66 0.68 11.60
N GLY A 87 -17.23 1.55 10.75
CA GLY A 87 -18.65 1.91 10.80
C GLY A 87 -19.61 0.72 10.66
N ARG A 88 -19.14 -0.42 10.15
CA ARG A 88 -19.90 -1.68 10.03
C ARG A 88 -19.78 -2.61 11.25
N GLY A 89 -19.08 -2.17 12.31
CA GLY A 89 -18.94 -2.94 13.55
C GLY A 89 -17.78 -3.93 13.58
N VAL A 90 -16.79 -3.80 12.70
CA VAL A 90 -15.59 -4.65 12.72
C VAL A 90 -14.47 -4.07 13.58
N SER A 91 -13.72 -4.94 14.25
CA SER A 91 -12.49 -4.59 14.97
C SER A 91 -11.33 -4.45 13.99
N VAL A 92 -10.60 -3.34 14.04
CA VAL A 92 -9.42 -3.10 13.20
C VAL A 92 -8.15 -3.40 13.98
N ARG A 93 -7.23 -4.13 13.35
CA ARG A 93 -5.88 -4.38 13.85
C ARG A 93 -4.86 -4.01 12.78
N GLU A 94 -3.92 -3.15 13.12
CA GLU A 94 -2.76 -2.88 12.28
C GLU A 94 -1.75 -4.02 12.41
N VAL A 95 -1.23 -4.46 11.27
CA VAL A 95 -0.21 -5.51 11.17
C VAL A 95 0.96 -4.93 10.42
N HIS A 96 2.03 -4.61 11.13
CA HIS A 96 3.28 -4.15 10.52
C HIS A 96 4.07 -5.36 10.05
N VAL A 97 4.28 -5.49 8.73
CA VAL A 97 4.89 -6.71 8.17
C VAL A 97 6.38 -6.52 7.85
N VAL A 98 6.81 -5.32 7.45
CA VAL A 98 8.21 -4.99 7.14
C VAL A 98 8.46 -3.48 7.33
N GLU A 99 9.52 -3.10 8.04
CA GLU A 99 10.04 -1.71 8.01
C GLU A 99 11.01 -1.53 6.84
N GLU A 100 10.80 -0.51 6.00
CA GLU A 100 11.74 -0.14 4.93
C GLU A 100 12.45 1.19 5.24
N ASP A 101 13.78 1.18 5.37
CA ASP A 101 14.63 2.39 5.35
C ASP A 101 15.07 2.65 3.90
N VAL A 102 14.27 3.43 3.16
CA VAL A 102 14.60 3.83 1.78
C VAL A 102 15.20 5.24 1.80
N ARG A 103 16.44 5.34 1.32
CA ARG A 103 17.15 6.62 1.15
C ARG A 103 17.31 6.91 -0.34
N PHE A 104 16.72 8.01 -0.80
CA PHE A 104 16.94 8.53 -2.14
C PHE A 104 18.02 9.61 -2.09
N ALA A 105 19.15 9.37 -2.74
CA ALA A 105 20.18 10.38 -2.95
C ALA A 105 19.83 11.21 -4.19
N ILE A 106 20.07 12.52 -4.12
CA ILE A 106 19.96 13.40 -5.28
C ILE A 106 21.10 13.04 -6.25
N PRO A 107 20.83 12.82 -7.55
CA PRO A 107 21.88 12.67 -8.56
C PRO A 107 22.82 13.87 -8.61
N GLN A 108 24.12 13.62 -8.79
CA GLN A 108 25.17 14.64 -8.72
C GLN A 108 24.97 15.76 -9.77
N GLU A 109 24.37 15.45 -10.91
CA GLU A 109 24.01 16.41 -11.96
C GLU A 109 22.96 17.42 -11.47
N LEU A 110 21.96 16.98 -10.71
CA LEU A 110 20.94 17.85 -10.14
C LEU A 110 21.52 18.68 -8.99
N GLU A 111 22.46 18.12 -8.21
CA GLU A 111 23.17 18.89 -7.19
C GLU A 111 23.95 20.05 -7.80
N ARG A 112 24.65 19.77 -8.91
CA ARG A 112 25.41 20.76 -9.66
C ARG A 112 24.52 21.83 -10.29
N MET A 113 23.40 21.45 -10.91
CA MET A 113 22.44 22.40 -11.47
C MET A 113 21.82 23.32 -10.41
N ALA A 114 21.56 22.80 -9.20
CA ALA A 114 21.04 23.60 -8.09
C ALA A 114 22.09 24.60 -7.59
N GLN A 115 23.35 24.18 -7.47
CA GLN A 115 24.47 25.08 -7.13
C GLN A 115 24.67 26.19 -8.17
N GLU A 116 24.66 25.85 -9.46
CA GLU A 116 24.81 26.80 -10.56
C GLU A 116 23.66 27.82 -10.62
N ARG A 117 22.46 27.45 -10.16
CA ARG A 117 21.27 28.32 -10.10
C ARG A 117 21.06 29.00 -8.74
N GLY A 118 21.95 28.79 -7.76
CA GLY A 118 21.81 29.33 -6.40
C GLY A 118 20.59 28.80 -5.64
N MET A 119 20.10 27.62 -5.99
CA MET A 119 18.91 27.00 -5.41
C MET A 119 19.31 26.03 -4.29
N ALA A 120 18.65 26.12 -3.14
CA ALA A 120 18.83 25.14 -2.07
C ALA A 120 18.19 23.80 -2.46
N LEU A 121 18.95 22.71 -2.34
CA LEU A 121 18.42 21.37 -2.48
C LEU A 121 17.58 20.99 -1.25
N PRO A 122 16.47 20.26 -1.41
CA PRO A 122 15.76 19.71 -0.28
C PRO A 122 16.68 18.75 0.51
N GLU A 123 16.54 18.71 1.83
CA GLU A 123 17.27 17.76 2.67
C GLU A 123 17.01 16.32 2.22
N ARG A 124 17.96 15.42 2.47
CA ARG A 124 17.79 13.98 2.21
C ARG A 124 16.63 13.44 3.04
N THR A 125 15.43 13.43 2.47
CA THR A 125 14.25 12.90 3.15
C THR A 125 14.37 11.39 3.27
N ALA A 126 14.66 10.91 4.48
CA ALA A 126 14.39 9.53 4.84
C ALA A 126 12.87 9.39 4.97
N MET A 127 12.24 8.74 4.01
CA MET A 127 10.81 8.51 4.05
C MET A 127 10.56 7.20 4.80
N ARG A 128 10.17 7.29 6.08
CA ARG A 128 9.67 6.13 6.84
C ARG A 128 8.28 5.81 6.34
N GLN A 129 8.11 4.65 5.71
CA GLN A 129 6.79 4.13 5.36
C GLN A 129 6.56 2.81 6.08
N SER A 130 5.46 2.76 6.82
CA SER A 130 4.94 1.55 7.44
C SER A 130 4.08 0.80 6.41
N ILE A 131 4.29 -0.52 6.26
CA ILE A 131 3.49 -1.41 5.39
C ILE A 131 2.81 -2.48 6.23
#